data_AF-A0A5C4SYG9-F1
#
_entry.id   AF-A0A5C4SYG9-F1
#
_cell.length_a   1.000
_cell.length_b   1.000
_cell.length_c   1.000
_cell.angle_alpha   90.00
_cell.angle_beta   90.00
_cell.angle_gamma   90.00
#
_symmetry.space_group_name_H-M   'P 1'
#
loop_
_entity.id
_entity.type
_entity.pdbx_description
1 polymer ?
#
loop_
_entity_poly.entity_id
_entity_poly.type
_entity_poly.pdbx_seq_one_letter_code
_entity_poly.pdbx_strand_id
1 'polypeptide(L)'
;MSISNEWKVRELAPEFVKVYESPDPASVFAYSPGIAVLPNGRIVATLDLGGAGVAALPGRKGELEPGRPWQGKVFTSDDGGCTWMHRTDFPFIHGRPIVAGRSLYVLGHCNDLTIIRSDDEGETWSMPIKLTEGEKWHQAPANVHYANGNVYLAMEKMTDPAYKGWGVSVLAPVLMRASAGSDLTRRESWTFASELGFRDAVDEDALNGFGVPFYKVEPDSVARIAPGRPAVRIGWLETNVVQFTDPNHYFHDPEGRTFHLWMRAHTGGTGFASVAKAVENEDGTISTMLETVPSGKTIAFVPCPGGQMKFHILYDETTRLYWLLSSQTTDSMTRAELLPPERFDLPYNERHRLQLHFSKNCVDWCFAGLVAKTDHPKQARHYASMAIAGDDLLVLSRSGDEKAATAHNGNFISFHRIRDFRQLAY
;
A
#
# COMPACT_ATOMS: atom_id res chain seq x y z
N MET A 1 8.91 0.90 -43.71
CA MET A 1 9.30 2.02 -42.84
C MET A 1 9.77 1.44 -41.52
N SER A 2 11.07 1.51 -41.20
CA SER A 2 11.53 1.11 -39.87
C SER A 2 11.15 2.24 -38.92
N ILE A 3 10.15 2.04 -38.07
CA ILE A 3 9.84 3.00 -37.01
C ILE A 3 11.10 3.05 -36.12
N SER A 4 11.75 4.21 -36.00
CA SER A 4 12.94 4.35 -35.17
C SER A 4 12.59 3.95 -33.72
N ASN A 5 13.50 3.24 -33.05
CA ASN A 5 13.34 2.83 -31.64
C ASN A 5 13.38 4.02 -30.65
N GLU A 6 13.35 5.26 -31.15
CA GLU A 6 13.42 6.49 -30.36
C GLU A 6 12.09 6.84 -29.69
N TRP A 7 10.96 6.34 -30.20
CA TRP A 7 9.61 6.68 -29.72
C TRP A 7 8.96 5.61 -28.85
N LYS A 8 9.69 4.55 -28.48
CA LYS A 8 9.16 3.48 -27.63
C LYS A 8 9.32 3.83 -26.15
N VAL A 9 8.26 3.62 -25.38
CA VAL A 9 8.33 3.69 -23.91
C VAL A 9 9.37 2.67 -23.42
N ARG A 10 10.37 3.16 -22.70
CA ARG A 10 11.37 2.36 -21.99
C ARG A 10 11.07 2.36 -20.50
N GLU A 11 11.48 1.31 -19.82
CA GLU A 11 11.40 1.25 -18.36
C GLU A 11 12.34 2.29 -17.73
N LEU A 12 11.86 2.99 -16.70
CA LEU A 12 12.60 4.01 -15.96
C LEU A 12 13.68 3.36 -15.07
N ALA A 13 13.44 2.16 -14.58
CA ALA A 13 14.36 1.42 -13.71
C ALA A 13 14.25 -0.12 -13.94
N PRO A 14 14.67 -0.63 -15.12
CA PRO A 14 14.60 -2.06 -15.44
C PRO A 14 15.55 -2.90 -14.58
N GLU A 15 16.70 -2.34 -14.21
CA GLU A 15 17.68 -2.98 -13.33
C GLU A 15 17.24 -2.90 -11.87
N PHE A 16 17.58 -3.94 -11.09
CA PHE A 16 17.24 -4.00 -9.69
C PHE A 16 18.25 -4.80 -8.85
N VAL A 17 18.26 -4.52 -7.55
CA VAL A 17 18.93 -5.33 -6.53
C VAL A 17 17.87 -6.15 -5.78
N LYS A 18 18.11 -7.44 -5.53
CA LYS A 18 17.22 -8.23 -4.67
C LYS A 18 17.54 -7.92 -3.20
N VAL A 19 16.61 -7.27 -2.49
CA VAL A 19 16.72 -7.02 -1.05
C VAL A 19 16.59 -8.34 -0.28
N TYR A 20 15.73 -9.21 -0.79
CA TYR A 20 15.50 -10.54 -0.25
C TYR A 20 15.14 -11.48 -1.39
N GLU A 21 15.64 -12.71 -1.35
CA GLU A 21 15.24 -13.81 -2.21
C GLU A 21 14.87 -15.02 -1.34
N SER A 22 13.74 -15.64 -1.67
CA SER A 22 13.23 -16.79 -0.94
C SER A 22 14.18 -17.99 -1.08
N PRO A 23 14.52 -18.67 0.03
CA PRO A 23 15.32 -19.89 -0.01
C PRO A 23 14.53 -21.08 -0.59
N ASP A 24 13.19 -21.02 -0.55
CA ASP A 24 12.29 -22.01 -1.14
C ASP A 24 11.07 -21.32 -1.76
N PRO A 25 11.14 -20.92 -3.05
CA PRO A 25 10.04 -20.25 -3.75
C PRO A 25 8.70 -21.02 -3.79
N ALA A 26 8.71 -22.33 -3.53
CA ALA A 26 7.49 -23.15 -3.55
C ALA A 26 6.69 -23.04 -2.25
N SER A 27 7.33 -22.71 -1.13
CA SER A 27 6.70 -22.73 0.20
C SER A 27 6.95 -21.49 1.07
N VAL A 28 7.89 -20.63 0.68
CA VAL A 28 8.20 -19.35 1.32
C VAL A 28 8.03 -18.23 0.29
N PHE A 29 7.08 -17.34 0.53
CA PHE A 29 6.73 -16.25 -0.37
C PHE A 29 7.12 -14.91 0.25
N ALA A 30 7.59 -13.97 -0.57
CA ALA A 30 7.96 -12.63 -0.15
C ALA A 30 6.85 -11.62 -0.44
N TYR A 31 6.54 -10.79 0.55
CA TYR A 31 5.36 -9.93 0.52
C TYR A 31 5.62 -8.50 1.03
N SER A 32 4.58 -7.69 0.84
CA SER A 32 4.33 -6.33 1.35
C SER A 32 5.55 -5.50 1.75
N PRO A 33 6.36 -5.03 0.78
CA PRO A 33 7.52 -4.22 1.10
C PRO A 33 7.13 -2.82 1.62
N GLY A 34 7.84 -2.33 2.64
CA GLY A 34 7.84 -0.95 3.10
C GLY A 34 9.24 -0.34 3.00
N ILE A 35 9.33 0.97 2.78
CA ILE A 35 10.62 1.67 2.64
C ILE A 35 10.57 3.03 3.36
N ALA A 36 11.68 3.39 4.00
CA ALA A 36 11.92 4.73 4.53
C ALA A 36 13.39 5.11 4.33
N VAL A 37 13.66 6.41 4.29
CA VAL A 37 15.02 6.97 4.24
C VAL A 37 15.24 7.75 5.53
N LEU A 38 16.29 7.42 6.26
CA LEU A 38 16.65 8.11 7.50
C LEU A 38 17.35 9.45 7.21
N PRO A 39 17.38 10.40 8.16
CA PRO A 39 18.07 11.68 7.98
C PRO A 39 19.56 11.58 7.63
N ASN A 40 20.23 10.50 8.06
CA ASN A 40 21.64 10.23 7.75
C ASN A 40 21.85 9.61 6.34
N GLY A 41 20.78 9.36 5.58
CA GLY A 41 20.82 8.75 4.25
C GLY A 41 20.69 7.22 4.23
N ARG A 42 20.70 6.55 5.38
CA ARG A 42 20.46 5.11 5.48
C ARG A 42 19.06 4.78 4.97
N ILE A 43 18.96 3.73 4.15
CA ILE A 43 17.69 3.23 3.64
C ILE A 43 17.23 2.07 4.51
N VAL A 44 15.97 2.07 4.93
CA VAL A 44 15.33 1.00 5.69
C VAL A 44 14.30 0.32 4.79
N ALA A 45 14.36 -1.00 4.72
CA ALA A 45 13.36 -1.83 4.05
C ALA A 45 12.70 -2.77 5.06
N THR A 46 11.40 -2.96 4.89
CA THR A 46 10.63 -4.00 5.58
C THR A 46 9.98 -4.90 4.56
N LEU A 47 9.73 -6.15 4.94
CA LEU A 47 8.93 -7.11 4.17
C LEU A 47 8.36 -8.15 5.12
N ASP A 48 7.42 -8.96 4.65
CA ASP A 48 6.97 -10.14 5.37
C ASP A 48 7.05 -11.40 4.51
N LEU A 49 7.19 -12.53 5.20
CA LEU A 49 7.22 -13.86 4.63
C LEU A 49 5.98 -14.63 5.07
N GLY A 50 5.37 -15.32 4.11
CA GLY A 50 4.26 -16.25 4.36
C GLY A 50 4.44 -17.54 3.59
N GLY A 51 3.53 -18.49 3.82
CA GLY A 51 3.58 -19.83 3.24
C GLY A 51 4.03 -20.91 4.24
N ALA A 52 3.78 -22.17 3.92
CA ALA A 52 3.98 -23.29 4.85
C ALA A 52 5.45 -23.47 5.27
N GLY A 53 6.40 -23.09 4.42
CA GLY A 53 7.84 -23.19 4.70
C GLY A 53 8.33 -22.21 5.77
N VAL A 54 7.56 -21.15 6.08
CA VAL A 54 7.94 -20.14 7.08
C VAL A 54 8.10 -20.73 8.47
N ALA A 55 7.38 -21.80 8.80
CA ALA A 55 7.51 -22.52 10.08
C ALA A 55 8.95 -22.99 10.33
N ALA A 56 9.66 -23.40 9.27
CA ALA A 56 11.01 -23.97 9.35
C ALA A 56 12.13 -22.92 9.37
N LEU A 57 11.82 -21.65 9.07
CA LEU A 57 12.81 -20.56 9.11
C LEU A 57 13.26 -20.30 10.56
N PRO A 58 14.44 -19.70 10.79
CA PRO A 58 14.82 -19.18 12.11
C PRO A 58 14.03 -17.90 12.48
N GLY A 59 14.21 -17.37 13.70
CA GLY A 59 13.60 -16.10 14.14
C GLY A 59 12.17 -16.21 14.66
N ARG A 60 11.56 -15.07 15.02
CA ARG A 60 10.19 -15.03 15.57
C ARG A 60 9.13 -15.11 14.45
N LYS A 61 7.98 -15.70 14.76
CA LYS A 61 6.81 -15.76 13.87
C LYS A 61 5.56 -15.30 14.62
N GLY A 62 4.63 -14.70 13.87
CA GLY A 62 3.25 -14.49 14.29
C GLY A 62 2.33 -15.49 13.59
N GLU A 63 1.13 -15.66 14.12
CA GLU A 63 0.06 -16.42 13.49
C GLU A 63 -1.17 -15.53 13.39
N LEU A 64 -1.50 -15.11 12.17
CA LEU A 64 -2.73 -14.36 11.89
C LEU A 64 -3.93 -15.31 11.94
N GLU A 65 -3.78 -16.47 11.29
CA GLU A 65 -4.68 -17.60 11.35
C GLU A 65 -3.96 -18.84 11.91
N PRO A 66 -4.66 -19.73 12.64
CA PRO A 66 -4.07 -20.94 13.21
C PRO A 66 -3.32 -21.76 12.16
N GLY A 67 -2.05 -22.06 12.42
CA GLY A 67 -1.20 -22.87 11.55
C GLY A 67 -0.72 -22.17 10.27
N ARG A 68 -0.89 -20.84 10.17
CA ARG A 68 -0.33 -20.01 9.10
C ARG A 68 0.72 -19.06 9.67
N PRO A 69 2.00 -19.50 9.71
CA PRO A 69 3.06 -18.67 10.26
C PRO A 69 3.41 -17.54 9.30
N TRP A 70 3.66 -16.38 9.89
CA TRP A 70 4.14 -15.20 9.21
C TRP A 70 5.38 -14.64 9.91
N GLN A 71 6.30 -14.07 9.14
CA GLN A 71 7.51 -13.47 9.68
C GLN A 71 7.83 -12.16 8.96
N GLY A 72 7.77 -11.06 9.68
CA GLY A 72 8.26 -9.78 9.19
C GLY A 72 9.78 -9.66 9.35
N LYS A 73 10.40 -8.87 8.48
CA LYS A 73 11.85 -8.64 8.44
C LYS A 73 12.17 -7.17 8.27
N VAL A 74 13.28 -6.74 8.85
CA VAL A 74 13.91 -5.43 8.60
C VAL A 74 15.27 -5.62 7.93
N PHE A 75 15.54 -4.79 6.94
CA PHE A 75 16.83 -4.64 6.29
C PHE A 75 17.26 -3.18 6.26
N THR A 76 18.56 -2.93 6.24
CA THR A 76 19.12 -1.59 6.02
C THR A 76 20.17 -1.59 4.91
N SER A 77 20.35 -0.44 4.27
CA SER A 77 21.44 -0.20 3.34
C SER A 77 22.10 1.14 3.61
N ASP A 78 23.43 1.13 3.64
CA ASP A 78 24.30 2.29 3.89
C ASP A 78 25.07 2.73 2.63
N ASP A 79 24.87 2.04 1.50
CA ASP A 79 25.57 2.26 0.23
C ASP A 79 24.61 2.62 -0.92
N GLY A 80 23.45 3.20 -0.58
CA GLY A 80 22.44 3.61 -1.56
C GLY A 80 21.62 2.44 -2.12
N GLY A 81 21.50 1.33 -1.40
CA GLY A 81 20.70 0.19 -1.81
C GLY A 81 21.44 -0.80 -2.72
N CYS A 82 22.77 -0.67 -2.84
CA CYS A 82 23.61 -1.62 -3.56
C CYS A 82 23.75 -2.93 -2.79
N THR A 83 23.89 -2.86 -1.46
CA THR A 83 23.87 -4.02 -0.56
C THR A 83 22.90 -3.82 0.59
N TRP A 84 22.40 -4.92 1.13
CA TRP A 84 21.35 -4.93 2.16
C TRP A 84 21.74 -5.85 3.31
N MET A 85 21.63 -5.35 4.53
CA MET A 85 21.91 -6.09 5.75
C MET A 85 20.59 -6.41 6.46
N HIS A 86 20.34 -7.68 6.74
CA HIS A 86 19.24 -8.11 7.61
C HIS A 86 19.51 -7.66 9.06
N ARG A 87 18.51 -7.07 9.72
CA ARG A 87 18.63 -6.51 11.07
C ARG A 87 17.84 -7.28 12.12
N THR A 88 16.59 -7.61 11.82
CA THR A 88 15.74 -8.31 12.79
C THR A 88 14.57 -9.02 12.10
N ASP A 89 14.01 -10.01 12.80
CA ASP A 89 12.76 -10.67 12.48
C ASP A 89 11.70 -10.34 13.53
N PHE A 90 10.47 -10.06 13.10
CA PHE A 90 9.36 -9.72 13.98
C PHE A 90 8.09 -10.54 13.71
N PRO A 91 7.27 -10.81 14.74
CA PRO A 91 6.15 -11.76 14.67
C PRO A 91 4.83 -11.09 14.21
N PHE A 92 4.90 -10.19 13.24
CA PHE A 92 3.72 -9.52 12.66
C PHE A 92 3.97 -9.18 11.19
N ILE A 93 2.93 -8.80 10.46
CA ILE A 93 2.98 -8.55 9.01
C ILE A 93 2.74 -7.10 8.67
N HIS A 94 2.96 -6.78 7.40
CA HIS A 94 2.71 -5.47 6.81
C HIS A 94 3.44 -4.33 7.54
N GLY A 95 4.66 -4.60 8.01
CA GLY A 95 5.45 -3.64 8.76
C GLY A 95 5.74 -2.38 7.94
N ARG A 96 5.24 -1.24 8.37
CA ARG A 96 5.48 0.09 7.80
C ARG A 96 6.59 0.77 8.60
N PRO A 97 7.75 1.11 7.99
CA PRO A 97 8.77 1.89 8.67
C PRO A 97 8.29 3.34 8.85
N ILE A 98 8.51 3.90 10.04
CA ILE A 98 8.10 5.25 10.44
C ILE A 98 9.32 5.93 11.08
N VAL A 99 9.71 7.08 10.55
CA VAL A 99 10.74 7.93 11.18
C VAL A 99 10.04 8.97 12.03
N ALA A 100 10.26 9.00 13.33
CA ALA A 100 9.64 9.98 14.21
C ALA A 100 10.64 10.49 15.26
N GLY A 101 10.92 11.79 15.21
CA GLY A 101 11.96 12.40 16.02
C GLY A 101 13.33 11.79 15.69
N ARG A 102 13.95 11.15 16.68
CA ARG A 102 15.25 10.48 16.54
C ARG A 102 15.15 8.97 16.39
N SER A 103 13.93 8.44 16.42
CA SER A 103 13.69 7.01 16.51
C SER A 103 13.08 6.50 15.22
N LEU A 104 13.40 5.25 14.92
CA LEU A 104 12.81 4.49 13.84
C LEU A 104 11.83 3.48 14.44
N TYR A 105 10.65 3.36 13.85
CA TYR A 105 9.64 2.40 14.25
C TYR A 105 9.24 1.54 13.06
N VAL A 106 8.74 0.33 13.34
CA VAL A 106 8.01 -0.48 12.37
C VAL A 106 6.67 -0.84 12.98
N LEU A 107 5.59 -0.33 12.39
CA LEU A 107 4.20 -0.60 12.79
C LEU A 107 3.58 -1.56 11.80
N GLY A 108 2.98 -2.64 12.29
CA GLY A 108 2.18 -3.56 11.49
C GLY A 108 1.10 -4.19 12.34
N HIS A 109 0.70 -5.42 11.99
CA HIS A 109 -0.34 -6.12 12.75
C HIS A 109 -0.17 -7.63 12.73
N CYS A 110 -0.68 -8.27 13.77
CA CYS A 110 -0.94 -9.71 13.81
C CYS A 110 -2.29 -9.86 14.52
N ASN A 111 -3.37 -9.56 13.79
CA ASN A 111 -4.64 -9.10 14.34
C ASN A 111 -4.48 -7.73 15.03
N ASP A 112 -3.94 -7.70 16.25
CA ASP A 112 -3.69 -6.46 16.97
C ASP A 112 -2.57 -5.65 16.32
N LEU A 113 -2.68 -4.32 16.39
CA LEU A 113 -1.60 -3.40 16.01
C LEU A 113 -0.38 -3.69 16.88
N THR A 114 0.77 -3.88 16.23
CA THR A 114 2.02 -4.23 16.89
C THR A 114 3.16 -3.40 16.33
N ILE A 115 4.01 -2.89 17.22
CA ILE A 115 5.10 -1.98 16.88
C ILE A 115 6.42 -2.42 17.50
N ILE A 116 7.52 -2.19 16.79
CA ILE A 116 8.90 -2.26 17.30
C ILE A 116 9.59 -0.92 17.08
N ARG A 117 10.60 -0.63 17.90
CA ARG A 117 11.35 0.61 17.90
C ARG A 117 12.85 0.36 17.85
N SER A 118 13.58 1.25 17.20
CA SER A 118 15.04 1.38 17.21
C SER A 118 15.41 2.83 17.50
N ASP A 119 16.42 3.02 18.35
CA ASP A 119 16.99 4.32 18.74
C ASP A 119 18.42 4.53 18.20
N ASP A 120 18.89 3.59 17.38
CA ASP A 120 20.24 3.51 16.83
C ASP A 120 20.19 3.23 15.31
N GLU A 121 19.30 3.95 14.61
CA GLU A 121 19.22 3.96 13.15
C GLU A 121 18.95 2.56 12.53
N GLY A 122 18.28 1.69 13.29
CA GLY A 122 17.90 0.33 12.86
C GLY A 122 18.91 -0.76 13.19
N GLU A 123 19.99 -0.47 13.94
CA GLU A 123 20.98 -1.47 14.37
C GLU A 123 20.38 -2.47 15.37
N THR A 124 19.68 -1.99 16.40
CA THR A 124 19.01 -2.81 17.40
C THR A 124 17.53 -2.45 17.53
N TRP A 125 16.73 -3.42 18.00
CA TRP A 125 15.27 -3.31 18.02
C TRP A 125 14.69 -3.78 19.34
N SER A 126 13.64 -3.08 19.79
CA SER A 126 12.85 -3.45 20.96
C SER A 126 12.13 -4.78 20.78
N MET A 127 11.61 -5.32 21.88
CA MET A 127 10.56 -6.35 21.79
C MET A 127 9.31 -5.78 21.09
N PRO A 128 8.52 -6.61 20.39
CA PRO A 128 7.23 -6.21 19.85
C PRO A 128 6.27 -5.77 20.96
N ILE A 129 5.62 -4.64 20.77
CA ILE A 129 4.67 -4.04 21.71
C ILE A 129 3.32 -3.96 21.00
N LYS A 130 2.27 -4.46 21.64
CA LYS A 130 0.90 -4.32 21.14
C LYS A 130 0.37 -2.93 21.49
N LEU A 131 -0.26 -2.28 20.51
CA LEU A 131 -1.00 -1.04 20.71
C LEU A 131 -2.51 -1.31 20.94
N THR A 132 -3.01 -2.46 20.50
CA THR A 132 -4.42 -2.84 20.67
C THR A 132 -4.52 -4.23 21.29
N GLU A 133 -5.71 -4.58 21.79
CA GLU A 133 -5.97 -5.89 22.37
C GLU A 133 -7.33 -6.43 21.93
N GLY A 134 -7.32 -7.64 21.34
CA GLY A 134 -8.55 -8.32 20.91
C GLY A 134 -9.18 -7.75 19.64
N GLU A 135 -8.46 -6.89 18.91
CA GLU A 135 -8.93 -6.28 17.67
C GLU A 135 -8.37 -7.01 16.44
N LYS A 136 -8.99 -6.76 15.27
CA LYS A 136 -8.54 -7.29 13.99
C LYS A 136 -8.23 -6.13 13.04
N TRP A 137 -6.96 -5.98 12.73
CA TRP A 137 -6.47 -4.96 11.81
C TRP A 137 -5.99 -5.56 10.50
N HIS A 138 -5.99 -4.71 9.49
CA HIS A 138 -5.44 -4.91 8.16
C HIS A 138 -4.77 -3.59 7.77
N GLN A 139 -3.76 -3.63 6.90
CA GLN A 139 -3.21 -2.49 6.18
C GLN A 139 -1.83 -2.89 5.65
N ALA A 140 -1.59 -2.81 4.35
CA ALA A 140 -0.23 -2.98 3.82
C ALA A 140 0.61 -1.69 4.02
N PRO A 141 1.95 -1.73 3.90
CA PRO A 141 2.74 -0.51 3.99
C PRO A 141 2.33 0.51 2.92
N ALA A 142 1.84 1.66 3.38
CA ALA A 142 1.50 2.83 2.58
C ALA A 142 2.27 4.03 3.13
N ASN A 143 1.99 5.22 2.63
CA ASN A 143 2.71 6.41 3.04
C ASN A 143 2.54 6.77 4.52
N VAL A 144 3.48 7.57 5.02
CA VAL A 144 3.41 8.23 6.33
C VAL A 144 3.39 9.72 6.06
N HIS A 145 2.38 10.40 6.57
CA HIS A 145 2.19 11.83 6.37
C HIS A 145 2.68 12.59 7.60
N TYR A 146 3.36 13.71 7.38
CA TYR A 146 3.90 14.56 8.45
C TYR A 146 3.29 15.95 8.33
N ALA A 147 2.59 16.39 9.36
CA ALA A 147 1.99 17.73 9.41
C ALA A 147 1.85 18.16 10.87
N ASN A 148 1.82 19.47 11.14
CA ASN A 148 1.48 20.00 12.46
C ASN A 148 2.29 19.42 13.64
N GLY A 149 3.55 19.01 13.42
CA GLY A 149 4.40 18.36 14.42
C GLY A 149 4.03 16.91 14.76
N ASN A 150 3.14 16.30 13.97
CA ASN A 150 2.61 14.96 14.15
C ASN A 150 2.97 14.04 12.99
N VAL A 151 2.89 12.74 13.28
CA VAL A 151 2.87 11.66 12.32
C VAL A 151 1.41 11.24 12.13
N TYR A 152 1.00 11.13 10.87
CA TYR A 152 -0.31 10.63 10.45
C TYR A 152 -0.13 9.41 9.55
N LEU A 153 -0.89 8.35 9.85
CA LEU A 153 -0.97 7.16 9.00
C LEU A 153 -2.34 6.52 9.16
N ALA A 154 -2.77 5.72 8.19
CA ALA A 154 -4.00 4.95 8.30
C ALA A 154 -3.71 3.47 8.57
N MET A 155 -4.46 2.86 9.48
CA MET A 155 -4.59 1.40 9.62
C MET A 155 -6.08 1.04 9.47
N GLU A 156 -6.40 -0.17 9.00
CA GLU A 156 -7.78 -0.55 8.67
C GLU A 156 -8.31 -1.54 9.69
N LYS A 157 -9.39 -1.18 10.39
CA LYS A 157 -10.00 -2.05 11.39
C LYS A 157 -11.13 -2.85 10.77
N MET A 158 -11.20 -4.14 11.07
CA MET A 158 -12.34 -4.99 10.74
C MET A 158 -13.51 -4.65 11.66
N THR A 159 -14.55 -3.98 11.14
CA THR A 159 -15.70 -3.55 11.97
C THR A 159 -16.66 -4.69 12.29
N ASP A 160 -16.57 -5.80 11.56
CA ASP A 160 -17.35 -7.01 11.79
C ASP A 160 -16.45 -8.25 11.88
N PRO A 161 -16.10 -8.67 13.10
CA PRO A 161 -15.26 -9.84 13.33
C PRO A 161 -15.87 -11.16 12.88
N ALA A 162 -17.20 -11.22 12.67
CA ALA A 162 -17.93 -12.40 12.22
C ALA A 162 -17.93 -12.55 10.69
N TYR A 163 -17.52 -11.51 9.96
CA TYR A 163 -17.43 -11.54 8.50
C TYR A 163 -16.50 -12.67 8.03
N LYS A 164 -16.96 -13.44 7.05
CA LYS A 164 -16.23 -14.59 6.52
C LYS A 164 -15.52 -14.23 5.21
N GLY A 165 -14.28 -14.69 5.08
CA GLY A 165 -13.47 -14.44 3.88
C GLY A 165 -12.79 -13.08 3.92
N TRP A 166 -12.56 -12.49 2.74
CA TRP A 166 -11.80 -11.24 2.63
C TRP A 166 -12.69 -10.02 2.89
N GLY A 167 -12.50 -9.39 4.06
CA GLY A 167 -13.40 -8.37 4.63
C GLY A 167 -13.32 -6.96 4.05
N VAL A 168 -12.96 -6.77 2.78
CA VAL A 168 -12.77 -5.42 2.20
C VAL A 168 -14.03 -4.53 2.25
N SER A 169 -15.22 -5.12 2.32
CA SER A 169 -16.50 -4.41 2.46
C SER A 169 -16.75 -3.90 3.90
N VAL A 170 -15.96 -4.34 4.87
CA VAL A 170 -16.18 -4.11 6.31
C VAL A 170 -14.93 -3.55 7.00
N LEU A 171 -13.92 -3.16 6.21
CA LEU A 171 -12.76 -2.44 6.70
C LEU A 171 -13.12 -0.96 6.92
N ALA A 172 -12.78 -0.43 8.08
CA ALA A 172 -12.81 0.99 8.37
C ALA A 172 -11.40 1.57 8.29
N PRO A 173 -11.12 2.56 7.42
CA PRO A 173 -9.83 3.23 7.37
C PRO A 173 -9.75 4.20 8.56
N VAL A 174 -8.92 3.86 9.55
CA VAL A 174 -8.76 4.66 10.76
C VAL A 174 -7.48 5.48 10.63
N LEU A 175 -7.64 6.81 10.48
CA LEU A 175 -6.52 7.73 10.60
C LEU A 175 -5.99 7.70 12.05
N MET A 176 -4.69 7.47 12.17
CA MET A 176 -3.96 7.47 13.42
C MET A 176 -3.02 8.67 13.44
N ARG A 177 -3.07 9.45 14.54
CA ARG A 177 -2.20 10.59 14.78
C ARG A 177 -1.38 10.38 16.05
N ALA A 178 -0.09 10.67 16.00
CA ALA A 178 0.74 10.79 17.19
C ALA A 178 1.73 11.95 17.04
N SER A 179 2.15 12.56 18.15
CA SER A 179 3.21 13.56 18.08
C SER A 179 4.51 12.93 17.57
N ALA A 180 5.18 13.59 16.62
CA ALA A 180 6.44 13.08 16.07
C ALA A 180 7.56 13.05 17.12
N GLY A 181 7.44 13.79 18.22
CA GLY A 181 8.37 13.76 19.35
C GLY A 181 8.00 12.78 20.46
N SER A 182 6.88 12.07 20.34
CA SER A 182 6.41 11.11 21.36
C SER A 182 6.97 9.71 21.16
N ASP A 183 6.87 8.88 22.19
CA ASP A 183 7.22 7.47 22.14
C ASP A 183 6.09 6.68 21.48
N LEU A 184 6.22 6.37 20.19
CA LEU A 184 5.16 5.76 19.41
C LEU A 184 4.84 4.31 19.83
N THR A 185 5.64 3.70 20.73
CA THR A 185 5.28 2.39 21.29
C THR A 185 4.19 2.46 22.36
N ARG A 186 3.79 3.66 22.78
CA ARG A 186 2.78 3.88 23.81
C ARG A 186 1.42 4.11 23.18
N ARG A 187 0.41 3.32 23.57
CA ARG A 187 -0.95 3.43 23.02
C ARG A 187 -1.57 4.81 23.28
N GLU A 188 -1.26 5.42 24.41
CA GLU A 188 -1.72 6.76 24.80
C GLU A 188 -1.10 7.89 23.96
N SER A 189 -0.03 7.63 23.22
CA SER A 189 0.54 8.61 22.27
C SER A 189 -0.30 8.75 21.00
N TRP A 190 -1.23 7.81 20.76
CA TRP A 190 -2.00 7.72 19.53
C TRP A 190 -3.46 8.15 19.74
N THR A 191 -3.93 9.04 18.87
CA THR A 191 -5.35 9.33 18.64
C THR A 191 -5.81 8.56 17.40
N PHE A 192 -7.01 7.99 17.47
CA PHE A 192 -7.61 7.18 16.40
C PHE A 192 -8.89 7.88 15.93
N ALA A 193 -9.09 7.94 14.62
CA ALA A 193 -10.32 8.45 14.04
C ALA A 193 -11.50 7.53 14.26
N SER A 194 -12.71 8.07 14.13
CA SER A 194 -13.93 7.28 14.14
C SER A 194 -13.94 6.26 12.99
N GLU A 195 -14.56 5.11 13.25
CA GLU A 195 -14.66 4.03 12.28
C GLU A 195 -15.77 4.33 11.25
N LEU A 196 -15.49 4.07 9.98
CA LEU A 196 -16.47 4.12 8.90
C LEU A 196 -16.18 2.95 7.96
N GLY A 197 -16.96 1.87 8.01
CA GLY A 197 -16.82 0.73 7.10
C GLY A 197 -17.34 1.05 5.70
N PHE A 198 -16.79 0.40 4.66
CA PHE A 198 -17.25 0.62 3.27
C PHE A 198 -18.77 0.44 3.13
N ARG A 199 -19.31 -0.68 3.63
CA ARG A 199 -20.74 -0.99 3.53
C ARG A 199 -21.65 -0.02 4.28
N ASP A 200 -21.11 0.71 5.26
CA ASP A 200 -21.85 1.71 6.02
C ASP A 200 -21.79 3.08 5.33
N ALA A 201 -20.74 3.32 4.55
CA ALA A 201 -20.53 4.58 3.84
C ALA A 201 -21.18 4.63 2.45
N VAL A 202 -21.24 3.49 1.76
CA VAL A 202 -21.61 3.42 0.34
C VAL A 202 -22.83 2.52 0.15
N ASP A 203 -23.90 3.12 -0.37
CA ASP A 203 -25.07 2.38 -0.87
C ASP A 203 -24.76 1.80 -2.26
N GLU A 204 -24.56 0.48 -2.31
CA GLU A 204 -24.24 -0.26 -3.54
C GLU A 204 -25.36 -0.17 -4.59
N ASP A 205 -26.63 -0.12 -4.17
CA ASP A 205 -27.78 -0.08 -5.09
C ASP A 205 -27.94 1.31 -5.72
N ALA A 206 -27.38 2.34 -5.09
CA ALA A 206 -27.32 3.70 -5.63
C ALA A 206 -26.18 3.90 -6.65
N LEU A 207 -25.25 2.94 -6.78
CA LEU A 207 -24.14 3.04 -7.73
C LEU A 207 -24.63 2.72 -9.14
N ASN A 208 -24.74 3.74 -9.99
CA ASN A 208 -25.17 3.59 -11.38
C ASN A 208 -24.38 4.50 -12.34
N GLY A 209 -24.24 4.07 -13.60
CA GLY A 209 -23.69 4.88 -14.70
C GLY A 209 -22.20 4.69 -15.00
N PHE A 210 -21.44 3.98 -14.16
CA PHE A 210 -20.00 3.76 -14.38
C PHE A 210 -19.51 2.32 -14.05
N GLY A 211 -20.44 1.38 -13.87
CA GLY A 211 -20.12 -0.07 -13.84
C GLY A 211 -19.45 -0.56 -12.56
N VAL A 212 -19.81 0.00 -11.41
CA VAL A 212 -19.30 -0.38 -10.09
C VAL A 212 -20.45 -0.88 -9.20
N PRO A 213 -20.34 -2.07 -8.59
CA PRO A 213 -19.31 -3.08 -8.85
C PRO A 213 -19.41 -3.69 -10.25
N PHE A 214 -18.29 -4.15 -10.80
CA PHE A 214 -18.27 -4.81 -12.10
C PHE A 214 -18.88 -6.22 -12.05
N TYR A 215 -18.69 -6.92 -10.93
CA TYR A 215 -19.31 -8.22 -10.65
C TYR A 215 -20.19 -8.11 -9.41
N LYS A 216 -21.46 -8.53 -9.51
CA LYS A 216 -22.34 -8.62 -8.36
C LYS A 216 -21.93 -9.80 -7.47
N VAL A 217 -21.79 -9.54 -6.18
CA VAL A 217 -21.50 -10.55 -5.15
C VAL A 217 -22.43 -10.32 -3.98
N GLU A 218 -23.20 -11.35 -3.61
CA GLU A 218 -24.13 -11.26 -2.48
C GLU A 218 -23.36 -11.16 -1.14
N PRO A 219 -23.95 -10.57 -0.09
CA PRO A 219 -23.37 -10.54 1.25
C PRO A 219 -22.93 -11.94 1.74
N ASP A 220 -21.83 -11.98 2.49
CA ASP A 220 -21.25 -13.20 3.08
C ASP A 220 -20.96 -14.35 2.08
N SER A 221 -20.80 -14.00 0.80
CA SER A 221 -20.59 -14.96 -0.28
C SER A 221 -19.34 -14.64 -1.12
N VAL A 222 -18.99 -15.58 -1.99
CA VAL A 222 -17.96 -15.41 -3.03
C VAL A 222 -18.58 -15.84 -4.34
N ALA A 223 -18.64 -14.94 -5.32
CA ALA A 223 -19.14 -15.26 -6.65
C ALA A 223 -18.06 -15.99 -7.44
N ARG A 224 -18.42 -17.07 -8.16
CA ARG A 224 -17.52 -17.79 -9.06
C ARG A 224 -17.75 -17.28 -10.48
N ILE A 225 -16.89 -16.38 -10.94
CA ILE A 225 -17.02 -15.78 -12.28
C ILE A 225 -16.61 -16.78 -13.37
N ALA A 226 -15.53 -17.51 -13.12
CA ALA A 226 -15.03 -18.61 -13.94
C ALA A 226 -14.22 -19.60 -13.08
N PRO A 227 -13.83 -20.79 -13.56
CA PRO A 227 -13.01 -21.74 -12.81
C PRO A 227 -11.72 -21.10 -12.29
N GLY A 228 -11.51 -21.10 -10.97
CA GLY A 228 -10.34 -20.47 -10.34
C GLY A 228 -10.37 -18.93 -10.29
N ARG A 229 -11.50 -18.30 -10.61
CA ARG A 229 -11.68 -16.84 -10.71
C ARG A 229 -12.79 -16.35 -9.76
N PRO A 230 -12.53 -16.29 -8.44
CA PRO A 230 -13.50 -15.80 -7.47
C PRO A 230 -13.61 -14.27 -7.48
N ALA A 231 -14.82 -13.74 -7.26
CA ALA A 231 -15.04 -12.34 -6.91
C ALA A 231 -15.53 -12.25 -5.46
N VAL A 232 -14.92 -11.36 -4.68
CA VAL A 232 -15.45 -10.96 -3.37
C VAL A 232 -16.19 -9.64 -3.49
N ARG A 233 -17.11 -9.39 -2.55
CA ARG A 233 -17.94 -8.18 -2.50
C ARG A 233 -17.08 -6.91 -2.54
N ILE A 234 -17.65 -5.87 -3.15
CA ILE A 234 -17.02 -4.56 -3.30
C ILE A 234 -16.58 -3.99 -1.96
N GLY A 235 -15.49 -3.24 -1.96
CA GLY A 235 -14.97 -2.61 -0.76
C GLY A 235 -13.78 -1.69 -1.04
N TRP A 236 -13.12 -1.29 0.04
CA TRP A 236 -11.88 -0.52 0.00
C TRP A 236 -10.82 -1.11 0.93
N LEU A 237 -9.55 -0.77 0.70
CA LEU A 237 -8.41 -1.17 1.53
C LEU A 237 -7.14 -0.42 1.13
N GLU A 238 -6.02 -0.72 1.80
CA GLU A 238 -4.67 -0.23 1.49
C GLU A 238 -4.54 1.30 1.47
N THR A 239 -5.06 1.95 2.52
CA THR A 239 -5.21 3.42 2.64
C THR A 239 -3.89 4.20 2.66
N ASN A 240 -3.77 5.20 1.77
CA ASN A 240 -2.78 6.28 1.80
C ASN A 240 -3.41 7.55 2.41
N VAL A 241 -2.62 8.37 3.10
CA VAL A 241 -3.05 9.64 3.69
C VAL A 241 -2.61 10.80 2.78
N VAL A 242 -3.53 11.68 2.41
CA VAL A 242 -3.26 12.85 1.56
C VAL A 242 -3.81 14.10 2.24
N GLN A 243 -3.01 15.16 2.28
CA GLN A 243 -3.45 16.48 2.69
C GLN A 243 -3.34 17.44 1.51
N PHE A 244 -4.39 18.21 1.25
CA PHE A 244 -4.40 19.22 0.20
C PHE A 244 -4.03 20.58 0.80
N THR A 245 -2.83 21.06 0.45
CA THR A 245 -2.25 22.31 0.97
C THR A 245 -2.29 23.47 -0.02
N ASP A 246 -2.67 23.21 -1.28
CA ASP A 246 -2.88 24.27 -2.28
C ASP A 246 -4.22 24.98 -2.02
N PRO A 247 -4.24 26.29 -1.69
CA PRO A 247 -5.47 27.02 -1.43
C PRO A 247 -6.43 27.11 -2.63
N ASN A 248 -5.96 26.77 -3.83
CA ASN A 248 -6.80 26.71 -5.04
C ASN A 248 -7.49 25.35 -5.23
N HIS A 249 -7.18 24.35 -4.39
CA HIS A 249 -7.78 23.03 -4.46
C HIS A 249 -9.16 23.01 -3.80
N TYR A 250 -10.16 22.37 -4.42
CA TYR A 250 -11.52 22.31 -3.87
C TYR A 250 -11.62 21.66 -2.48
N PHE A 251 -10.72 20.74 -2.18
CA PHE A 251 -10.65 20.04 -0.88
C PHE A 251 -9.58 20.61 0.06
N HIS A 252 -9.07 21.81 -0.23
CA HIS A 252 -8.15 22.48 0.68
C HIS A 252 -8.88 22.94 1.93
N ASP A 253 -8.31 22.59 3.07
CA ASP A 253 -8.73 23.07 4.37
C ASP A 253 -7.70 24.11 4.88
N PRO A 254 -8.07 25.40 4.99
CA PRO A 254 -7.16 26.46 5.42
C PRO A 254 -6.65 26.29 6.85
N GLU A 255 -7.31 25.47 7.68
CA GLU A 255 -6.88 25.19 9.04
C GLU A 255 -5.92 23.99 9.11
N GLY A 256 -5.74 23.27 8.00
CA GLY A 256 -4.84 22.12 7.92
C GLY A 256 -5.28 20.96 8.82
N ARG A 257 -6.58 20.82 9.07
CA ARG A 257 -7.18 19.78 9.94
C ARG A 257 -7.80 18.61 9.16
N THR A 258 -7.95 18.77 7.85
CA THR A 258 -8.54 17.77 6.97
C THR A 258 -7.48 16.93 6.27
N PHE A 259 -7.62 15.63 6.44
CA PHE A 259 -6.84 14.60 5.77
C PHE A 259 -7.76 13.73 4.95
N HIS A 260 -7.28 13.24 3.83
CA HIS A 260 -8.03 12.34 2.99
C HIS A 260 -7.40 10.96 2.94
N LEU A 261 -8.26 9.96 2.84
CA LEU A 261 -7.96 8.55 2.90
C LEU A 261 -8.11 7.99 1.48
N TRP A 262 -7.00 7.95 0.74
CA TRP A 262 -6.92 7.44 -0.63
C TRP A 262 -6.70 5.94 -0.62
N MET A 263 -7.69 5.16 -1.03
CA MET A 263 -7.72 3.71 -0.85
C MET A 263 -7.74 2.97 -2.18
N ARG A 264 -7.21 1.75 -2.17
CA ARG A 264 -7.50 0.77 -3.21
C ARG A 264 -9.01 0.56 -3.31
N ALA A 265 -9.56 0.70 -4.52
CA ALA A 265 -10.97 0.42 -4.77
C ALA A 265 -11.12 -1.03 -5.26
N HIS A 266 -11.65 -1.90 -4.39
CA HIS A 266 -11.95 -3.28 -4.79
C HIS A 266 -13.34 -3.32 -5.45
N THR A 267 -13.42 -2.92 -6.72
CA THR A 267 -14.70 -2.81 -7.45
C THR A 267 -14.95 -3.92 -8.46
N GLY A 268 -13.95 -4.79 -8.69
CA GLY A 268 -13.94 -5.75 -9.79
C GLY A 268 -13.54 -5.16 -11.16
N GLY A 269 -13.37 -3.84 -11.24
CA GLY A 269 -12.89 -3.11 -12.42
C GLY A 269 -11.53 -2.44 -12.19
N THR A 270 -11.13 -1.54 -13.09
CA THR A 270 -9.86 -0.78 -13.02
C THR A 270 -10.09 0.72 -13.07
N GLY A 271 -9.11 1.51 -12.60
CA GLY A 271 -9.06 2.95 -12.87
C GLY A 271 -9.67 3.87 -11.81
N PHE A 272 -10.18 3.31 -10.70
CA PHE A 272 -10.68 4.07 -9.57
C PHE A 272 -9.89 3.77 -8.30
N ALA A 273 -9.70 4.79 -7.47
CA ALA A 273 -9.41 4.65 -6.05
C ALA A 273 -10.66 5.04 -5.26
N SER A 274 -10.77 4.55 -4.03
CA SER A 274 -11.80 4.99 -3.10
C SER A 274 -11.29 6.16 -2.26
N VAL A 275 -12.20 7.04 -1.84
CA VAL A 275 -11.84 8.20 -1.02
C VAL A 275 -12.82 8.38 0.14
N ALA A 276 -12.27 8.69 1.30
CA ALA A 276 -12.97 9.28 2.44
C ALA A 276 -12.13 10.44 2.98
N LYS A 277 -12.66 11.21 3.92
CA LYS A 277 -11.91 12.22 4.67
C LYS A 277 -11.98 11.96 6.16
N ALA A 278 -10.95 12.42 6.86
CA ALA A 278 -10.84 12.46 8.30
C ALA A 278 -10.51 13.89 8.72
N VAL A 279 -11.30 14.44 9.64
CA VAL A 279 -11.19 15.83 10.10
C VAL A 279 -10.84 15.84 11.58
N GLU A 280 -9.78 16.56 11.95
CA GLU A 280 -9.44 16.81 13.34
C GLU A 280 -10.38 17.87 13.94
N ASN A 281 -11.05 17.54 15.03
CA ASN A 281 -11.95 18.45 15.74
C ASN A 281 -11.17 19.31 16.75
N GLU A 282 -11.79 20.40 17.24
CA GLU A 282 -11.18 21.30 18.24
C GLU A 282 -10.82 20.61 19.56
N ASP A 283 -11.54 19.55 19.94
CA ASP A 283 -11.27 18.74 21.13
C ASP A 283 -10.14 17.71 20.92
N GLY A 284 -9.56 17.67 19.73
CA GLY A 284 -8.48 16.76 19.35
C GLY A 284 -8.93 15.38 18.90
N THR A 285 -10.24 15.07 18.91
CA THR A 285 -10.79 13.85 18.28
C THR A 285 -10.72 13.95 16.75
N ILE A 286 -10.88 12.82 16.05
CA ILE A 286 -10.83 12.78 14.59
C ILE A 286 -12.08 12.06 14.07
N SER A 287 -12.81 12.69 13.16
CA SER A 287 -14.05 12.15 12.60
C SER A 287 -13.86 11.75 11.14
N THR A 288 -14.23 10.53 10.77
CA THR A 288 -14.16 10.00 9.40
C THR A 288 -15.53 10.10 8.71
N MET A 289 -15.58 10.63 7.49
CA MET A 289 -16.78 10.68 6.64
C MET A 289 -16.43 10.66 5.15
N LEU A 290 -17.44 10.55 4.27
CA LEU A 290 -17.24 10.83 2.84
C LEU A 290 -17.00 12.33 2.60
N GLU A 291 -16.25 12.65 1.54
CA GLU A 291 -16.05 14.02 1.10
C GLU A 291 -17.27 14.53 0.33
N THR A 292 -17.56 15.82 0.45
CA THR A 292 -18.64 16.51 -0.26
C THR A 292 -18.05 17.38 -1.36
N VAL A 293 -18.46 17.15 -2.61
CA VAL A 293 -18.05 17.96 -3.76
C VAL A 293 -18.90 19.23 -3.87
N PRO A 294 -18.52 20.24 -4.70
CA PRO A 294 -19.23 21.52 -4.79
C PRO A 294 -20.73 21.45 -5.10
N SER A 295 -21.20 20.36 -5.69
CA SER A 295 -22.64 20.14 -5.94
C SER A 295 -23.45 19.74 -4.68
N GLY A 296 -22.79 19.55 -3.54
CA GLY A 296 -23.40 19.03 -2.31
C GLY A 296 -23.53 17.51 -2.26
N LYS A 297 -23.10 16.80 -3.31
CA LYS A 297 -23.06 15.32 -3.32
C LYS A 297 -21.82 14.80 -2.61
N THR A 298 -21.92 13.60 -2.05
CA THR A 298 -20.77 12.87 -1.55
C THR A 298 -20.00 12.18 -2.68
N ILE A 299 -18.70 11.97 -2.48
CA ILE A 299 -17.83 11.22 -3.39
C ILE A 299 -17.14 10.09 -2.63
N ALA A 300 -17.19 8.88 -3.20
CA ALA A 300 -16.54 7.68 -2.64
C ALA A 300 -15.49 7.08 -3.59
N PHE A 301 -15.46 7.52 -4.85
CA PHE A 301 -14.54 7.04 -5.87
C PHE A 301 -13.96 8.20 -6.67
N VAL A 302 -12.66 8.13 -6.97
CA VAL A 302 -11.94 9.11 -7.79
C VAL A 302 -11.13 8.40 -8.88
N PRO A 303 -10.93 9.00 -10.06
CA PRO A 303 -10.02 8.45 -11.07
C PRO A 303 -8.62 8.25 -10.49
N CYS A 304 -8.07 7.06 -10.65
CA CYS A 304 -6.73 6.71 -10.17
C CYS A 304 -6.15 5.58 -11.03
N PRO A 305 -5.14 5.85 -11.88
CA PRO A 305 -4.47 4.82 -12.65
C PRO A 305 -3.92 3.71 -11.75
N GLY A 306 -4.42 2.48 -11.92
CA GLY A 306 -4.01 1.34 -11.09
C GLY A 306 -4.65 1.28 -9.69
N GLY A 307 -5.62 2.16 -9.39
CA GLY A 307 -6.27 2.26 -8.07
C GLY A 307 -7.03 1.01 -7.61
N GLN A 308 -7.25 0.03 -8.49
CA GLN A 308 -7.84 -1.26 -8.13
C GLN A 308 -6.86 -2.24 -7.47
N MET A 309 -5.56 -1.91 -7.48
CA MET A 309 -4.47 -2.64 -6.84
C MET A 309 -3.79 -1.75 -5.80
N LYS A 310 -2.91 -2.32 -4.96
CA LYS A 310 -2.11 -1.50 -4.05
C LYS A 310 -1.33 -0.45 -4.84
N PHE A 311 -1.45 0.79 -4.41
CA PHE A 311 -0.64 1.90 -4.89
C PHE A 311 -0.02 2.65 -3.71
N HIS A 312 0.97 3.50 -4.01
CA HIS A 312 1.64 4.33 -3.04
C HIS A 312 1.64 5.78 -3.55
N ILE A 313 1.25 6.73 -2.70
CA ILE A 313 1.30 8.17 -2.99
C ILE A 313 2.37 8.84 -2.14
N LEU A 314 3.23 9.64 -2.76
CA LEU A 314 4.12 10.57 -2.06
C LEU A 314 3.82 11.99 -2.49
N TYR A 315 3.96 12.92 -1.56
CA TYR A 315 4.03 14.34 -1.88
C TYR A 315 5.49 14.77 -1.90
N ASP A 316 5.92 15.39 -2.99
CA ASP A 316 7.24 15.98 -3.12
C ASP A 316 7.17 17.48 -2.78
N GLU A 317 7.65 17.84 -1.59
CA GLU A 317 7.69 19.22 -1.10
C GLU A 317 8.46 20.17 -2.03
N THR A 318 9.43 19.65 -2.79
CA THR A 318 10.28 20.48 -3.67
C THR A 318 9.50 20.97 -4.89
N THR A 319 8.81 20.05 -5.59
CA THR A 319 8.04 20.40 -6.78
C THR A 319 6.57 20.68 -6.50
N ARG A 320 6.11 20.40 -5.26
CA ARG A 320 4.69 20.42 -4.87
C ARG A 320 3.83 19.50 -5.74
N LEU A 321 4.38 18.35 -6.11
CA LEU A 321 3.69 17.34 -6.91
C LEU A 321 3.40 16.10 -6.07
N TYR A 322 2.26 15.49 -6.34
CA TYR A 322 1.97 14.14 -5.90
C TYR A 322 2.56 13.15 -6.90
N TRP A 323 3.19 12.10 -6.40
CA TRP A 323 3.69 10.98 -7.19
C TRP A 323 2.88 9.74 -6.85
N LEU A 324 2.43 9.01 -7.88
CA LEU A 324 1.64 7.79 -7.75
C LEU A 324 2.39 6.63 -8.39
N LEU A 325 2.69 5.63 -7.57
CA LEU A 325 3.25 4.35 -8.00
C LEU A 325 2.16 3.28 -7.95
N SER A 326 1.84 2.67 -9.08
CA SER A 326 0.74 1.70 -9.18
C SER A 326 1.00 0.61 -10.20
N SER A 327 0.16 -0.44 -10.18
CA SER A 327 0.16 -1.47 -11.23
C SER A 327 -0.52 -0.96 -12.50
N GLN A 328 0.07 -1.22 -13.66
CA GLN A 328 -0.57 -1.02 -14.95
C GLN A 328 -1.34 -2.27 -15.35
N THR A 329 -2.58 -2.07 -15.80
CA THR A 329 -3.40 -3.11 -16.42
C THR A 329 -3.48 -2.87 -17.93
N THR A 330 -3.45 -3.94 -18.73
CA THR A 330 -3.38 -3.91 -20.19
C THR A 330 -4.58 -4.57 -20.86
N ASP A 331 -5.28 -5.47 -20.17
CA ASP A 331 -6.40 -6.23 -20.72
C ASP A 331 -7.48 -6.59 -19.68
N SER A 332 -7.82 -5.67 -18.77
CA SER A 332 -8.84 -5.88 -17.71
C SER A 332 -10.25 -6.24 -18.21
N MET A 333 -10.51 -6.09 -19.51
CA MET A 333 -11.78 -6.44 -20.14
C MET A 333 -11.77 -7.82 -20.82
N THR A 334 -10.67 -8.57 -20.72
CA THR A 334 -10.64 -9.98 -21.11
C THR A 334 -11.63 -10.77 -20.26
N ARG A 335 -12.51 -11.55 -20.89
CA ARG A 335 -13.44 -12.44 -20.18
C ARG A 335 -12.68 -13.39 -19.25
N ALA A 336 -13.14 -13.57 -18.01
CA ALA A 336 -12.40 -14.28 -16.97
C ALA A 336 -12.08 -15.74 -17.32
N GLU A 337 -12.96 -16.40 -18.07
CA GLU A 337 -12.82 -17.75 -18.59
C GLU A 337 -11.84 -17.89 -19.77
N LEU A 338 -11.42 -16.77 -20.36
CA LEU A 338 -10.43 -16.71 -21.43
C LEU A 338 -9.05 -16.28 -20.94
N LEU A 339 -8.90 -15.97 -19.64
CA LEU A 339 -7.60 -15.66 -19.06
C LEU A 339 -6.72 -16.91 -19.07
N PRO A 340 -5.42 -16.78 -19.44
CA PRO A 340 -4.49 -17.90 -19.36
C PRO A 340 -4.31 -18.37 -17.91
N PRO A 341 -3.96 -19.64 -17.67
CA PRO A 341 -3.83 -20.21 -16.32
C PRO A 341 -2.89 -19.43 -15.39
N GLU A 342 -1.82 -18.84 -15.94
CA GLU A 342 -0.79 -18.12 -15.20
C GLU A 342 -1.21 -16.70 -14.79
N ARG A 343 -2.29 -16.16 -15.37
CA ARG A 343 -2.89 -14.92 -14.86
C ARG A 343 -3.48 -15.20 -13.50
N PHE A 344 -3.22 -14.33 -12.53
CA PHE A 344 -3.73 -14.49 -11.19
C PHE A 344 -5.13 -13.88 -11.08
N ASP A 345 -6.06 -14.66 -10.52
CA ASP A 345 -7.40 -14.18 -10.16
C ASP A 345 -8.14 -13.50 -11.33
N LEU A 346 -8.89 -12.41 -11.11
CA LEU A 346 -9.70 -11.74 -12.13
C LEU A 346 -8.89 -10.79 -13.06
N PRO A 347 -9.43 -10.38 -14.22
CA PRO A 347 -8.69 -9.63 -15.24
C PRO A 347 -8.03 -8.33 -14.74
N TYR A 348 -8.68 -7.60 -13.84
CA TYR A 348 -8.19 -6.36 -13.25
C TYR A 348 -6.91 -6.53 -12.39
N ASN A 349 -6.58 -7.79 -12.04
CA ASN A 349 -5.58 -8.18 -11.06
C ASN A 349 -4.18 -8.43 -11.71
N GLU A 350 -3.84 -7.64 -12.72
CA GLU A 350 -2.57 -7.71 -13.44
C GLU A 350 -1.42 -7.14 -12.59
N ARG A 351 -0.32 -7.90 -12.48
CA ARG A 351 0.73 -7.66 -11.46
C ARG A 351 2.14 -7.56 -12.03
N HIS A 352 2.32 -7.60 -13.34
CA HIS A 352 3.65 -7.74 -13.95
C HIS A 352 4.21 -6.43 -14.53
N ARG A 353 3.54 -5.30 -14.28
CA ARG A 353 3.87 -3.98 -14.83
C ARG A 353 3.66 -2.91 -13.77
N LEU A 354 4.73 -2.19 -13.44
CA LEU A 354 4.72 -1.07 -12.50
C LEU A 354 4.84 0.25 -13.26
N GLN A 355 4.03 1.24 -12.91
CA GLN A 355 3.98 2.54 -13.58
C GLN A 355 4.05 3.69 -12.57
N LEU A 356 4.58 4.82 -13.02
CA LEU A 356 4.70 6.05 -12.25
C LEU A 356 3.87 7.16 -12.92
N HIS A 357 3.17 7.93 -12.10
CA HIS A 357 2.47 9.14 -12.49
C HIS A 357 2.84 10.29 -11.56
N PHE A 358 2.65 11.52 -12.04
CA PHE A 358 2.68 12.73 -11.22
C PHE A 358 1.35 13.48 -11.33
N SER A 359 1.02 14.31 -10.34
CA SER A 359 -0.17 15.14 -10.33
C SER A 359 0.05 16.41 -9.51
N LYS A 360 -0.60 17.52 -9.92
CA LYS A 360 -0.63 18.77 -9.15
C LYS A 360 -1.71 18.77 -8.07
N ASN A 361 -2.75 17.94 -8.22
CA ASN A 361 -3.96 17.97 -7.39
C ASN A 361 -4.37 16.58 -6.86
N CYS A 362 -3.55 15.54 -7.05
CA CYS A 362 -3.83 14.17 -6.61
C CYS A 362 -5.11 13.55 -7.20
N VAL A 363 -5.64 14.14 -8.30
CA VAL A 363 -6.82 13.66 -9.02
C VAL A 363 -6.49 13.48 -10.50
N ASP A 364 -5.88 14.50 -11.12
CA ASP A 364 -5.48 14.48 -12.52
C ASP A 364 -4.06 13.95 -12.63
N TRP A 365 -3.93 12.69 -13.06
CA TRP A 365 -2.65 11.98 -13.11
C TRP A 365 -2.03 12.02 -14.52
N CYS A 366 -0.81 12.55 -14.61
CA CYS A 366 0.02 12.53 -15.81
C CYS A 366 0.98 11.34 -15.77
N PHE A 367 1.08 10.61 -16.88
CA PHE A 367 1.96 9.44 -16.97
C PHE A 367 3.44 9.87 -17.04
N ALA A 368 4.24 9.41 -16.07
CA ALA A 368 5.68 9.69 -16.03
C ALA A 368 6.50 8.60 -16.73
N GLY A 369 6.05 7.33 -16.64
CA GLY A 369 6.73 6.21 -17.30
C GLY A 369 6.39 4.85 -16.69
N LEU A 370 6.84 3.78 -17.37
CA LEU A 370 6.86 2.43 -16.79
C LEU A 370 8.08 2.31 -15.90
N VAL A 371 7.91 1.94 -14.63
CA VAL A 371 9.06 1.77 -13.72
C VAL A 371 9.82 0.50 -14.06
N ALA A 372 9.11 -0.62 -14.03
CA ALA A 372 9.64 -1.94 -14.34
C ALA A 372 8.49 -2.86 -14.78
N LYS A 373 8.78 -3.83 -15.64
CA LYS A 373 7.86 -4.87 -16.08
C LYS A 373 8.58 -6.20 -16.29
N THR A 374 7.79 -7.25 -16.45
CA THR A 374 8.23 -8.50 -17.07
C THR A 374 7.37 -8.78 -18.29
N ASP A 375 7.71 -9.79 -19.09
CA ASP A 375 6.91 -10.19 -20.25
C ASP A 375 6.01 -11.40 -19.96
N HIS A 376 5.95 -11.85 -18.70
CA HIS A 376 5.20 -13.03 -18.31
C HIS A 376 4.28 -12.72 -17.11
N PRO A 377 2.96 -13.00 -17.18
CA PRO A 377 1.99 -12.58 -16.17
C PRO A 377 2.22 -13.15 -14.77
N LYS A 378 2.88 -14.31 -14.66
CA LYS A 378 3.30 -14.92 -13.38
C LYS A 378 4.41 -14.12 -12.67
N GLN A 379 5.23 -13.38 -13.41
CA GLN A 379 6.43 -12.74 -12.90
C GLN A 379 6.11 -11.30 -12.45
N ALA A 380 5.68 -11.15 -11.20
CA ALA A 380 5.18 -9.89 -10.70
C ALA A 380 6.24 -8.77 -10.61
N ARG A 381 5.78 -7.53 -10.76
CA ARG A 381 6.39 -6.24 -10.39
C ARG A 381 5.27 -5.36 -9.85
N HIS A 382 4.82 -5.62 -8.61
CA HIS A 382 3.68 -4.89 -8.04
C HIS A 382 3.78 -4.70 -6.52
N TYR A 383 2.69 -4.22 -5.91
CA TYR A 383 2.54 -4.07 -4.46
C TYR A 383 3.61 -3.17 -3.84
N ALA A 384 4.07 -2.22 -4.63
CA ALA A 384 5.30 -1.50 -4.37
C ALA A 384 5.11 -0.42 -3.30
N SER A 385 6.24 0.00 -2.75
CA SER A 385 6.36 1.18 -1.90
C SER A 385 7.52 2.02 -2.40
N MET A 386 7.44 3.34 -2.18
CA MET A 386 8.49 4.26 -2.62
C MET A 386 8.87 5.26 -1.54
N ALA A 387 10.07 5.81 -1.67
CA ALA A 387 10.59 6.89 -0.84
C ALA A 387 11.47 7.82 -1.69
N ILE A 388 11.45 9.12 -1.38
CA ILE A 388 12.34 10.10 -2.01
C ILE A 388 13.68 10.06 -1.26
N ALA A 389 14.79 9.98 -2.00
CA ALA A 389 16.15 10.04 -1.49
C ALA A 389 16.95 11.09 -2.27
N GLY A 390 16.95 12.34 -1.78
CA GLY A 390 17.52 13.47 -2.50
C GLY A 390 16.79 13.70 -3.83
N ASP A 391 17.51 13.55 -4.94
CA ASP A 391 17.00 13.69 -6.32
C ASP A 391 16.48 12.40 -6.93
N ASP A 392 16.62 11.27 -6.23
CA ASP A 392 16.19 9.96 -6.69
C ASP A 392 14.88 9.52 -6.05
N LEU A 393 14.11 8.72 -6.78
CA LEU A 393 12.96 7.98 -6.24
C LEU A 393 13.35 6.51 -6.08
N LEU A 394 13.28 6.01 -4.85
CA LEU A 394 13.55 4.62 -4.49
C LEU A 394 12.25 3.82 -4.51
N VAL A 395 12.30 2.61 -5.04
CA VAL A 395 11.12 1.73 -5.13
C VAL A 395 11.47 0.33 -4.66
N LEU A 396 10.66 -0.21 -3.74
CA LEU A 396 10.63 -1.64 -3.44
C LEU A 396 9.39 -2.27 -4.06
N SER A 397 9.55 -3.41 -4.73
CA SER A 397 8.44 -4.13 -5.35
C SER A 397 8.39 -5.59 -4.91
N ARG A 398 7.17 -6.08 -4.68
CA ARG A 398 6.90 -7.51 -4.55
C ARG A 398 7.05 -8.13 -5.94
N SER A 399 8.04 -9.01 -6.06
CA SER A 399 8.51 -9.45 -7.36
C SER A 399 8.59 -10.97 -7.47
N GLY A 400 8.49 -11.43 -8.72
CA GLY A 400 8.60 -12.84 -9.06
C GLY A 400 9.41 -13.07 -10.34
N ASP A 401 9.99 -14.25 -10.44
CA ASP A 401 10.64 -14.80 -11.64
C ASP A 401 9.97 -16.14 -12.02
N GLU A 402 10.59 -16.93 -12.89
CA GLU A 402 10.07 -18.23 -13.31
C GLU A 402 9.83 -19.21 -12.15
N LYS A 403 10.52 -19.03 -11.02
CA LYS A 403 10.38 -19.86 -9.81
C LYS A 403 9.25 -19.39 -8.90
N ALA A 404 8.68 -18.21 -9.13
CA ALA A 404 7.54 -17.73 -8.36
C ALA A 404 6.36 -18.71 -8.43
N ALA A 405 5.72 -18.94 -7.29
CA ALA A 405 4.56 -19.82 -7.19
C ALA A 405 3.37 -19.27 -7.98
N THR A 406 3.08 -17.98 -7.85
CA THR A 406 2.06 -17.26 -8.63
C THR A 406 2.42 -15.79 -8.78
N ALA A 407 1.66 -15.02 -9.58
CA ALA A 407 1.81 -13.56 -9.63
C ALA A 407 1.49 -12.84 -8.30
N HIS A 408 0.79 -13.51 -7.38
CA HIS A 408 0.52 -13.00 -6.04
C HIS A 408 1.62 -13.40 -5.05
N ASN A 409 2.05 -14.66 -5.13
CA ASN A 409 3.05 -15.29 -4.27
C ASN A 409 4.43 -15.22 -4.96
N GLY A 410 5.03 -14.03 -4.86
CA GLY A 410 6.38 -13.76 -5.36
C GLY A 410 7.46 -14.41 -4.51
N ASN A 411 8.65 -14.54 -5.08
CA ASN A 411 9.81 -15.18 -4.45
C ASN A 411 10.93 -14.20 -4.08
N PHE A 412 10.82 -12.91 -4.39
CA PHE A 412 11.81 -11.91 -3.98
C PHE A 412 11.23 -10.50 -3.85
N ILE A 413 11.95 -9.62 -3.15
CA ILE A 413 11.69 -8.17 -3.12
C ILE A 413 12.80 -7.48 -3.93
N SER A 414 12.41 -6.72 -4.96
CA SER A 414 13.35 -5.95 -5.78
C SER A 414 13.42 -4.49 -5.36
N PHE A 415 14.62 -3.95 -5.33
CA PHE A 415 14.92 -2.53 -5.16
C PHE A 415 15.29 -1.90 -6.49
N HIS A 416 14.59 -0.83 -6.84
CA HIS A 416 14.79 -0.04 -8.04
C HIS A 416 15.08 1.41 -7.66
N ARG A 417 15.80 2.11 -8.54
CA ARG A 417 16.11 3.53 -8.39
C ARG A 417 15.80 4.26 -9.69
N ILE A 418 14.93 5.26 -9.61
CA ILE A 418 14.64 6.19 -10.69
C ILE A 418 15.45 7.45 -10.40
N ARG A 419 16.48 7.69 -11.21
CA ARG A 419 17.34 8.86 -11.04
C ARG A 419 16.66 10.13 -11.52
N ASP A 420 16.91 11.23 -10.82
CA ASP A 420 16.44 12.56 -11.19
C ASP A 420 14.93 12.59 -11.51
N PHE A 421 14.11 11.87 -10.72
CA PHE A 421 12.73 11.53 -11.08
C PHE A 421 11.85 12.78 -11.35
N ARG A 422 12.21 13.92 -10.76
CA ARG A 422 11.53 15.20 -10.98
C ARG A 422 11.61 15.69 -12.43
N GLN A 423 12.62 15.29 -13.20
CA GLN A 423 12.74 15.61 -14.63
C GLN A 423 11.69 14.88 -15.49
N LEU A 424 10.96 13.91 -14.93
CA LEU A 424 9.87 13.24 -15.61
C LEU A 424 8.58 14.07 -15.64
N ALA A 425 8.47 15.13 -14.83
CA ALA A 425 7.36 16.06 -14.87
C ALA A 425 7.54 17.06 -16.04
N TYR A 426 6.48 17.29 -16.80
CA TYR A 426 6.48 18.10 -18.03
C TYR A 426 5.38 19.16 -18.07
#